data_AF-A0A0X3BLY8-F1
#
_entry.id   AF-A0A0X3BLY8-F1
#
_cell.length_a   1.000
_cell.length_b   1.000
_cell.length_c   1.000
_cell.angle_alpha   90.00
_cell.angle_beta   90.00
_cell.angle_gamma   90.00
#
_symmetry.space_group_name_H-M   'P 1'
#
loop_
_entity.id
_entity.type
_entity.pdbx_description
1 polymer ?
#
loop_
_entity_poly.entity_id
_entity_poly.type
_entity_poly.pdbx_seq_one_letter_code
_entity_poly.pdbx_strand_id
1 'polypeptide(L)'
;MGSEETDIVVQEIMAALDDAFLAEKCARLQTSLLEGQQYALAATFRMVQDMEIESAIAGILARFGFAYYMVDDDAELWISDEYGLMVFLSFMSPGGRYYNYRIVAFDVVGEGE
;
A
#
# COMPACT_ATOMS: atom_id res chain seq x y z
N MET A 1 11.69 21.07 1.71
CA MET A 1 10.31 21.53 1.45
C MET A 1 9.74 22.06 2.76
N GLY A 2 8.78 22.99 2.72
CA GLY A 2 8.13 23.49 3.94
C GLY A 2 7.25 22.41 4.58
N SER A 3 7.08 22.42 5.90
CA SER A 3 6.27 21.43 6.63
C SER A 3 4.83 21.31 6.11
N GLU A 4 4.28 22.39 5.56
CA GLU A 4 2.94 22.44 4.96
C GLU A 4 2.85 21.67 3.63
N GLU A 5 3.90 21.65 2.82
CA GLU A 5 3.92 20.91 1.54
C GLU A 5 3.99 19.41 1.79
N THR A 6 4.83 18.98 2.73
CA THR A 6 4.92 17.57 3.12
C THR A 6 3.63 17.08 3.75
N ASP A 7 2.93 17.90 4.55
CA ASP A 7 1.64 17.53 5.13
C ASP A 7 0.57 17.28 4.05
N ILE A 8 0.50 18.13 3.02
CA ILE A 8 -0.40 17.93 1.88
C ILE A 8 -0.09 16.61 1.16
N VAL A 9 1.18 16.34 0.89
CA VAL A 9 1.61 15.09 0.23
C VAL A 9 1.25 13.87 1.08
N VAL A 10 1.45 13.92 2.40
CA VAL A 10 1.04 12.86 3.31
C VAL A 10 -0.47 12.63 3.22
N GLN A 11 -1.29 13.69 3.25
CA GLN A 11 -2.75 13.56 3.14
C GLN A 11 -3.19 12.98 1.80
N GLU A 12 -2.54 13.36 0.69
CA GLU A 12 -2.83 12.79 -0.63
C GLU A 12 -2.47 11.30 -0.71
N ILE A 13 -1.33 10.91 -0.13
CA ILE A 13 -0.93 9.49 -0.06
C ILE A 13 -1.93 8.70 0.80
N MET A 14 -2.31 9.23 1.97
CA MET A 14 -3.30 8.59 2.85
C MET A 14 -4.63 8.39 2.13
N ALA A 15 -5.14 9.43 1.46
CA ALA A 15 -6.40 9.35 0.73
C ALA A 15 -6.35 8.33 -0.42
N ALA A 16 -5.25 8.28 -1.18
CA ALA A 16 -5.08 7.34 -2.27
C ALA A 16 -4.96 5.89 -1.77
N LEU A 17 -4.22 5.65 -0.68
CA LEU A 17 -4.10 4.34 -0.06
C LEU A 17 -5.42 3.87 0.55
N ASP A 18 -6.14 4.75 1.24
CA ASP A 18 -7.45 4.44 1.83
C ASP A 18 -8.48 4.06 0.76
N ASP A 19 -8.50 4.77 -0.37
CA ASP A 19 -9.36 4.43 -1.52
C ASP A 19 -9.01 3.05 -2.10
N ALA A 20 -7.72 2.78 -2.30
CA ALA A 20 -7.24 1.48 -2.79
C ALA A 20 -7.63 0.33 -1.84
N PHE A 21 -7.46 0.52 -0.53
CA PHE A 21 -7.85 -0.49 0.47
C PHE A 21 -9.37 -0.64 0.59
N LEU A 22 -10.14 0.43 0.40
CA LEU A 22 -11.60 0.33 0.35
C LEU A 22 -12.06 -0.46 -0.87
N ALA A 23 -11.47 -0.19 -2.04
CA ALA A 23 -11.73 -0.93 -3.27
C ALA A 23 -11.38 -2.41 -3.12
N GLU A 24 -10.24 -2.71 -2.51
CA GLU A 24 -9.81 -4.08 -2.20
C GLU A 24 -10.79 -4.81 -1.27
N LYS A 25 -11.22 -4.17 -0.18
CA LYS A 25 -12.21 -4.73 0.74
C LYS A 25 -13.53 -5.04 0.03
N CYS A 26 -13.98 -4.14 -0.85
CA CYS A 26 -15.19 -4.35 -1.65
C CYS A 26 -15.02 -5.52 -2.62
N ALA A 27 -13.88 -5.59 -3.32
CA ALA A 27 -13.56 -6.67 -4.25
C ALA A 27 -13.52 -8.04 -3.54
N ARG A 28 -12.94 -8.10 -2.34
CA ARG A 28 -12.93 -9.30 -1.49
C ARG A 28 -14.32 -9.77 -1.08
N LEU A 29 -15.22 -8.85 -0.72
CA LEU A 29 -16.60 -9.21 -0.37
C LEU A 29 -17.31 -9.87 -1.56
N GLN A 30 -17.05 -9.39 -2.78
CA GLN A 30 -17.58 -10.01 -4.00
C GLN A 30 -16.97 -11.40 -4.23
N THR A 31 -15.67 -11.57 -4.04
CA THR A 31 -15.01 -12.89 -4.17
C THR A 31 -15.48 -13.88 -3.12
N SER A 32 -15.67 -13.45 -1.87
CA SER A 32 -16.19 -14.29 -0.79
C SER A 32 -17.60 -14.79 -1.10
N LEU A 33 -18.43 -13.96 -1.75
CA LEU A 33 -19.75 -14.38 -2.23
C LEU A 33 -19.63 -15.49 -3.29
N LEU A 34 -18.68 -15.37 -4.22
CA LEU A 34 -18.39 -16.38 -5.25
C LEU A 34 -17.87 -17.68 -4.63
N GLU A 35 -17.01 -17.62 -3.63
CA GLU A 35 -16.52 -18.78 -2.87
C GLU A 35 -17.68 -19.48 -2.14
N GLY A 36 -18.57 -18.73 -1.51
CA GLY A 36 -19.77 -19.25 -0.84
C GLY A 36 -20.74 -19.95 -1.81
N GLN A 37 -20.75 -19.55 -3.07
CA GLN A 37 -21.50 -20.20 -4.15
C GLN A 37 -20.73 -21.35 -4.82
N GLN A 38 -19.55 -21.71 -4.31
CA GLN A 38 -18.65 -22.73 -4.88
C GLN A 38 -18.29 -22.47 -6.35
N TYR A 39 -18.14 -21.19 -6.71
CA TYR A 39 -17.80 -20.81 -8.08
C TYR A 39 -16.39 -21.31 -8.42
N ALA A 40 -16.27 -22.04 -9.53
CA ALA A 40 -15.03 -22.75 -9.89
C ALA A 40 -13.80 -21.82 -10.05
N LEU A 41 -14.00 -20.55 -10.42
CA LEU A 41 -12.93 -19.57 -10.60
C LEU A 41 -12.76 -18.62 -9.42
N ALA A 42 -13.42 -18.85 -8.28
CA ALA A 42 -13.30 -17.95 -7.13
C ALA A 42 -11.84 -17.78 -6.65
N ALA A 43 -11.05 -18.86 -6.70
CA ALA A 43 -9.61 -18.81 -6.43
C ALA A 43 -8.85 -17.93 -7.44
N THR A 44 -9.20 -18.00 -8.73
CA THR A 44 -8.60 -17.14 -9.77
C THR A 44 -8.91 -15.68 -9.53
N PHE A 45 -10.16 -15.35 -9.20
CA PHE A 45 -10.55 -13.97 -8.86
C PHE A 45 -9.78 -13.43 -7.65
N ARG A 46 -9.58 -14.25 -6.62
CA ARG A 46 -8.78 -13.87 -5.46
C ARG A 46 -7.34 -13.53 -5.84
N MET A 47 -6.68 -14.38 -6.64
CA MET A 47 -5.31 -14.12 -7.09
C MET A 47 -5.21 -12.85 -7.94
N VAL A 48 -6.16 -12.60 -8.84
CA VAL A 48 -6.18 -11.37 -9.63
C VAL A 48 -6.37 -10.15 -8.74
N GLN A 49 -7.25 -10.22 -7.73
CA GLN A 49 -7.45 -9.12 -6.78
C GLN A 49 -6.21 -8.81 -5.95
N ASP A 50 -5.50 -9.84 -5.45
CA ASP A 50 -4.25 -9.63 -4.72
C ASP A 50 -3.20 -8.92 -5.62
N MET A 51 -3.10 -9.30 -6.91
CA MET A 51 -2.21 -8.62 -7.86
C MET A 51 -2.64 -7.17 -8.17
N GLU A 52 -3.93 -6.90 -8.27
CA GLU A 52 -4.44 -5.56 -8.58
C GLU A 52 -4.15 -4.58 -7.45
N ILE A 53 -4.32 -5.00 -6.18
CA ILE A 53 -4.01 -4.13 -5.04
C ILE A 53 -2.50 -3.90 -4.91
N GLU A 54 -1.67 -4.93 -5.12
CA GLU A 54 -0.20 -4.78 -5.16
C GLU A 54 0.21 -3.75 -6.23
N SER A 55 -0.36 -3.87 -7.44
CA SER A 55 -0.08 -2.93 -8.53
C SER A 55 -0.60 -1.52 -8.24
N ALA A 56 -1.76 -1.37 -7.60
CA ALA A 56 -2.33 -0.08 -7.26
C ALA A 56 -1.46 0.66 -6.24
N ILE A 57 -1.04 -0.03 -5.16
CA ILE A 57 -0.13 0.52 -4.15
C ILE A 57 1.18 0.98 -4.79
N ALA A 58 1.81 0.12 -5.60
CA ALA A 58 3.05 0.44 -6.28
C ALA A 58 2.91 1.65 -7.20
N GLY A 59 1.80 1.74 -7.94
CA GLY A 59 1.51 2.87 -8.81
C GLY A 59 1.29 4.18 -8.05
N ILE A 60 0.58 4.13 -6.91
CA ILE A 60 0.38 5.29 -6.03
C ILE A 60 1.72 5.78 -5.49
N LEU A 61 2.51 4.90 -4.89
CA LEU A 61 3.76 5.27 -4.23
C LEU A 61 4.85 5.70 -5.24
N ALA A 62 4.93 5.05 -6.41
CA ALA A 62 5.85 5.46 -7.47
C ALA A 62 5.56 6.88 -8.00
N ARG A 63 4.27 7.30 -8.02
CA ARG A 63 3.90 8.68 -8.41
C ARG A 63 4.48 9.73 -7.46
N PHE A 64 4.72 9.39 -6.19
CA PHE A 64 5.33 10.27 -5.19
C PHE A 64 6.83 9.99 -4.99
N GLY A 65 7.48 9.32 -5.97
CA GLY A 65 8.92 9.10 -5.94
C GLY A 65 9.41 8.11 -4.89
N PHE A 66 8.53 7.28 -4.32
CA PHE A 66 8.94 6.26 -3.37
C PHE A 66 9.65 5.11 -4.09
N ALA A 67 10.78 4.69 -3.54
CA ALA A 67 11.48 3.46 -3.90
C ALA A 67 11.04 2.31 -3.00
N TYR A 68 10.86 1.13 -3.59
CA TYR A 68 10.48 -0.11 -2.90
C TYR A 68 11.68 -0.80 -2.25
N TYR A 69 11.49 -1.24 -1.01
CA TYR A 69 12.43 -2.03 -0.23
C TYR A 69 11.69 -3.22 0.39
N MET A 70 12.13 -4.43 0.04
CA MET A 70 11.61 -5.65 0.65
C MET A 70 12.17 -5.77 2.08
N VAL A 71 11.29 -5.87 3.07
CA VAL A 71 11.68 -6.01 4.50
C VAL A 71 11.43 -7.42 4.99
N ASP A 72 10.23 -7.94 4.78
CA ASP A 72 9.82 -9.28 5.20
C ASP A 72 8.81 -9.87 4.20
N ASP A 73 8.39 -11.12 4.40
CA ASP A 73 7.41 -11.81 3.53
C ASP A 73 6.00 -11.22 3.70
N ASP A 74 5.71 -10.62 4.86
CA ASP A 74 4.44 -9.98 5.20
C ASP A 74 4.53 -8.45 5.42
N ALA A 75 5.69 -7.86 5.10
CA ALA A 75 5.94 -6.43 5.28
C ALA A 75 6.77 -5.80 4.15
N GLU A 76 6.33 -4.63 3.72
CA GLU A 76 6.97 -3.82 2.68
C GLU A 76 7.35 -2.44 3.22
N LEU A 77 8.47 -1.90 2.73
CA LEU A 77 8.93 -0.56 3.05
C LEU A 77 9.11 0.24 1.79
N TRP A 78 8.64 1.47 1.82
CA TRP A 78 8.77 2.42 0.73
C TRP A 78 9.39 3.70 1.28
N ILE A 79 10.42 4.22 0.61
CA ILE A 79 11.15 5.41 1.07
C ILE A 79 11.17 6.44 -0.06
N SER A 80 10.81 7.69 0.26
CA SER A 80 10.97 8.85 -0.62
C SER A 80 11.92 9.84 0.02
N ASP A 81 13.14 9.94 -0.52
CA ASP A 81 14.14 10.96 -0.13
C ASP A 81 13.68 12.38 -0.51
N GLU A 82 12.85 12.52 -1.55
CA GLU A 82 12.33 13.81 -2.00
C GLU A 82 11.46 14.47 -0.92
N TYR A 83 10.63 13.69 -0.25
CA TYR A 83 9.71 14.16 0.78
C TYR A 83 10.19 13.87 2.21
N GLY A 84 11.28 13.12 2.38
CA GLY A 84 11.71 12.63 3.70
C GLY A 84 10.65 11.74 4.35
N LEU A 85 10.02 10.86 3.56
CA LEU A 85 8.89 10.03 4.00
C LEU A 85 9.18 8.55 3.86
N MET A 86 8.77 7.79 4.87
CA MET A 86 8.73 6.33 4.86
C MET A 86 7.28 5.86 4.96
N VAL A 87 6.90 4.92 4.10
CA VAL A 87 5.63 4.19 4.20
C VAL A 87 5.94 2.73 4.50
N PHE A 88 5.51 2.28 5.67
CA PHE A 88 5.50 0.88 6.04
C PHE A 88 4.15 0.28 5.71
N LEU A 89 4.13 -0.83 4.98
CA LEU A 89 2.94 -1.62 4.71
C LEU A 89 3.13 -2.98 5.33
N SER A 90 2.15 -3.44 6.10
CA SER A 90 2.13 -4.80 6.65
C SER A 90 0.83 -5.47 6.22
N PHE A 91 0.89 -6.74 5.83
CA PHE A 91 -0.31 -7.49 5.48
C PHE A 91 -0.37 -8.83 6.19
N MET A 92 -1.56 -9.21 6.66
CA MET A 92 -1.76 -10.59 7.12
C MET A 92 -2.19 -11.46 5.94
N SER A 93 -1.48 -12.57 5.69
CA SER A 93 -1.76 -13.52 4.61
C SER A 93 -2.83 -14.61 4.86
N PRO A 94 -3.19 -15.04 6.09
CA PRO A 94 -4.22 -16.07 6.24
C PRO A 94 -5.60 -15.51 5.85
N GLY A 95 -6.13 -15.96 4.71
CA GLY A 95 -7.36 -15.43 4.10
C GLY A 95 -7.13 -14.34 3.03
N GLY A 96 -5.86 -14.11 2.65
CA GLY A 96 -5.39 -13.09 1.70
C GLY A 96 -4.93 -11.80 2.42
N ARG A 97 -4.25 -10.92 1.69
CA ARG A 97 -3.47 -9.78 2.23
C ARG A 97 -4.34 -8.64 2.77
N TYR A 98 -4.43 -8.51 4.10
CA TYR A 98 -5.03 -7.34 4.75
C TYR A 98 -4.00 -6.26 5.04
N TYR A 99 -3.93 -5.24 4.19
CA TYR A 99 -2.96 -4.16 4.33
C TYR A 99 -3.30 -3.22 5.51
N ASN A 100 -2.29 -2.93 6.30
CA ASN A 100 -2.21 -1.79 7.20
C ASN A 100 -0.99 -0.97 6.82
N TYR A 101 -1.07 0.35 6.97
CA TYR A 101 0.01 1.23 6.61
C TYR A 101 0.37 2.19 7.74
N ARG A 102 1.63 2.63 7.75
CA ARG A 102 2.14 3.67 8.63
C ARG A 102 3.07 4.58 7.85
N ILE A 103 2.78 5.88 7.87
CA ILE A 103 3.62 6.91 7.27
C ILE A 103 4.45 7.56 8.37
N VAL A 104 5.75 7.72 8.15
CA VAL A 104 6.70 8.32 9.09
C VAL A 104 7.54 9.34 8.33
N ALA A 105 7.61 10.57 8.84
CA ALA A 105 8.56 11.57 8.35
C ALA A 105 9.92 11.35 9.01
N PHE A 106 10.99 11.49 8.24
CA PHE A 106 12.37 11.46 8.71
C PHE A 106 13.14 12.66 8.15
N ASP A 107 14.07 13.16 8.96
CA ASP A 107 15.01 14.19 8.54
C ASP A 107 16.29 13.50 8.07
N VAL A 108 16.70 13.73 6.82
CA VAL A 108 18.01 13.29 6.33
C VAL A 108 19.02 14.24 6.95
N VAL A 109 19.59 13.85 8.09
CA VAL A 109 20.81 14.48 8.61
C VAL A 109 21.92 14.11 7.64
N GLY A 110 22.12 14.93 6.60
CA GLY A 110 23.33 14.88 5.80
C GLY A 110 24.51 15.01 6.75
N GLU A 111 25.53 14.16 6.59
CA GLU A 111 26.81 14.37 7.24
C GLU A 111 27.26 15.78 6.90
N GLY A 112 27.09 16.71 7.85
CA GLY A 112 27.65 18.03 7.75
C GLY A 112 29.15 17.88 7.64
N GLU A 113 29.71 18.37 6.53
CA GLU A 113 31.14 18.64 6.41
C GLU A 113 31.65 19.53 7.54
#